data_AF-A0A6G3ZUU2-F1
#
_entry.id   AF-A0A6G3ZUU2-F1
#
_cell.length_a   1.000
_cell.length_b   1.000
_cell.length_c   1.000
_cell.angle_alpha   90.00
_cell.angle_beta   90.00
_cell.angle_gamma   90.00
#
_symmetry.space_group_name_H-M   'P 1'
#
loop_
_entity.id
_entity.type
_entity.pdbx_description
1 polymer ?
#
loop_
_entity_poly.entity_id
_entity_poly.type
_entity_poly.pdbx_seq_one_letter_code
_entity_poly.pdbx_strand_id
1 'polypeptide(L)' 'MNKPENIEEAILQMNLLDHNFHLFYNRDSNKTELVYRRDDGTYGLIITV' A
#
# COMPACT_ATOMS: atom_id res chain seq x y z
N MET A 1 -2.90 -15.12 -3.66
CA MET A 1 -1.98 -14.19 -2.97
C MET A 1 -1.14 -13.33 -3.92
N ASN A 2 -1.31 -13.39 -5.26
CA ASN A 2 -0.63 -12.50 -6.20
C ASN A 2 -1.65 -11.78 -7.09
N LYS A 3 -2.43 -10.84 -6.53
CA LYS A 3 -3.17 -9.88 -7.34
C LYS A 3 -2.34 -8.60 -7.37
N PRO A 4 -1.72 -8.23 -8.51
CA PRO A 4 -1.08 -6.94 -8.63
C PRO A 4 -2.14 -5.85 -8.51
N GLU A 5 -1.88 -4.87 -7.67
CA GLU A 5 -2.76 -3.73 -7.40
C GLU A 5 -1.98 -2.43 -7.54
N ASN A 6 -2.70 -1.32 -7.68
CA ASN A 6 -2.09 0.00 -7.68
C ASN A 6 -2.13 0.61 -6.26
N ILE A 7 -1.43 1.73 -6.08
CA ILE A 7 -1.32 2.41 -4.77
C ILE A 7 -2.69 2.85 -4.24
N GLU A 8 -3.60 3.30 -5.11
CA GLU A 8 -4.93 3.78 -4.70
C GLU A 8 -5.81 2.63 -4.18
N GLU A 9 -5.76 1.47 -4.84
CA GLU A 9 -6.41 0.24 -4.41
C GLU A 9 -5.86 -0.24 -3.06
N ALA A 10 -4.54 -0.19 -2.88
CA ALA A 10 -3.89 -0.55 -1.62
C ALA A 10 -4.33 0.38 -0.47
N ILE A 11 -4.40 1.70 -0.71
CA ILE A 11 -4.89 2.68 0.27
C ILE A 11 -6.36 2.42 0.61
N LEU A 12 -7.20 2.18 -0.40
CA LEU A 12 -8.62 1.91 -0.19
C LEU A 12 -8.82 0.64 0.67
N GLN A 13 -8.13 -0.44 0.34
CA GLN A 13 -8.19 -1.68 1.13
C GLN A 13 -7.67 -1.49 2.56
N MET A 14 -6.57 -0.75 2.72
CA MET A 14 -6.02 -0.41 4.02
C MET A 14 -7.06 0.33 4.89
N ASN A 15 -7.75 1.32 4.31
CA ASN A 15 -8.77 2.11 5.00
C ASN A 15 -10.04 1.29 5.32
N LEU A 16 -10.47 0.41 4.41
CA LEU A 16 -11.66 -0.43 4.63
C LEU A 16 -11.47 -1.45 5.76
N LEU A 17 -10.24 -1.87 6.00
CA LEU A 17 -9.87 -2.80 7.07
C LEU A 17 -9.39 -2.09 8.35
N ASP A 18 -9.35 -0.76 8.34
CA ASP A 18 -8.73 0.09 9.38
C ASP A 18 -7.33 -0.38 9.79
N HIS A 19 -6.53 -0.76 8.79
CA HIS A 19 -5.12 -1.13 8.98
C HIS A 19 -4.23 0.12 8.96
N ASN A 20 -3.14 0.11 9.74
CA ASN A 20 -2.15 1.19 9.72
C ASN A 20 -1.15 1.05 8.56
N PHE A 21 -1.01 -0.15 8.01
CA PHE A 21 -0.13 -0.44 6.87
C PHE A 21 -0.70 -1.55 6.00
N HIS A 22 -0.30 -1.56 4.73
CA HIS A 22 -0.66 -2.59 3.76
C HIS A 22 0.52 -2.90 2.84
N LEU A 23 0.91 -4.18 2.78
CA LEU A 23 1.98 -4.68 1.92
C LEU A 23 1.35 -5.28 0.67
N PHE A 24 1.76 -4.81 -0.51
CA PHE A 24 1.18 -5.21 -1.78
C PHE A 24 2.22 -5.35 -2.87
N TYR A 25 1.86 -6.02 -3.96
CA TYR A 25 2.67 -6.10 -5.17
C TYR A 25 2.15 -5.08 -6.18
N ASN A 26 2.92 -4.03 -6.41
CA ASN A 26 2.54 -2.93 -7.28
C ASN A 26 2.62 -3.36 -8.75
N ARG A 27 1.51 -3.21 -9.48
CA ARG A 27 1.42 -3.55 -10.91
C ARG A 27 2.29 -2.67 -11.80
N ASP A 28 2.44 -1.40 -11.46
CA ASP A 28 3.12 -0.40 -12.28
C ASP A 28 4.64 -0.50 -12.12
N SER A 29 5.11 -0.77 -10.90
CA SER A 29 6.54 -0.88 -10.61
C SER A 29 7.08 -2.33 -10.66
N ASN A 30 6.20 -3.33 -10.66
CA ASN A 30 6.55 -4.76 -10.49
C ASN A 30 7.39 -5.04 -9.25
N LYS A 31 7.12 -4.29 -8.17
CA LYS A 31 7.82 -4.42 -6.89
C LYS A 31 6.84 -4.62 -5.76
N THR A 32 7.35 -5.19 -4.67
CA THR A 32 6.62 -5.17 -3.41
C THR A 32 6.77 -3.80 -2.76
N GLU A 33 5.65 -3.22 -2.36
CA GLU A 33 5.57 -1.91 -1.75
C GLU A 33 4.71 -1.97 -0.48
N LEU A 34 5.01 -1.09 0.47
CA LEU A 34 4.27 -0.95 1.72
C LEU A 34 3.72 0.48 1.78
N VAL A 35 2.39 0.60 1.80
CA VAL A 35 1.72 1.86 2.14
C VAL A 35 1.41 1.89 3.63
N TYR A 36 1.56 3.04 4.28
CA TYR A 36 1.25 3.22 5.71
C TYR A 36 0.66 4.59 6.00
N ARG A 37 -0.19 4.66 7.03
CA ARG A 37 -0.75 5.91 7.55
C ARG A 37 0.29 6.60 8.43
N ARG A 38 0.54 7.88 8.17
CA ARG A 38 1.42 8.74 8.97
C ARG A 38 0.61 9.46 10.05
N ASP A 39 1.29 9.88 11.11
CA ASP A 39 0.67 10.60 12.23
C ASP A 39 0.09 11.97 11.81
N ASP A 40 0.57 12.53 10.70
CA ASP A 40 0.10 13.77 10.09
C ASP A 40 -1.17 13.59 9.22
N GLY A 41 -1.72 12.37 9.15
CA GLY A 41 -2.91 12.06 8.35
C GLY A 41 -2.65 11.81 6.86
N THR A 42 -1.39 11.85 6.42
CA THR A 42 -0.99 11.51 5.05
C THR A 42 -0.59 10.04 4.91
N TYR A 43 -0.34 9.59 3.68
CA TYR A 43 0.15 8.25 3.39
C TYR A 43 1.63 8.28 3.02
N GLY A 44 2.41 7.36 3.59
CA GLY A 44 3.77 7.09 3.17
C GLY A 44 3.85 5.81 2.33
N LEU A 45 4.83 5.76 1.43
CA LEU A 45 5.13 4.59 0.60
C LEU A 45 6.58 4.18 0.83
N ILE A 46 6.81 2.90 1.13
CA ILE A 46 8.14 2.30 1.17
C ILE A 46 8.25 1.31 0.02
N ILE A 47 9.24 1.52 -0.84
CA ILE A 47 9.58 0.60 -1.92
C ILE A 47 10.60 -0.40 -1.39
N THR A 48 10.29 -1.69 -1.50
CA THR A 48 11.26 -2.74 -1.18
C THR A 48 12.07 -3.11 -2.44
N VAL A 49 13.28 -3.64 -2.23
CA VAL A 49 14.25 -3.93 -3.29
C VAL A 49 13.85 -5.11 -4.18
#